data_AF-A0A2D8R9J5-F1
#
_entry.id   AF-A0A2D8R9J5-F1
#
_cell.length_a   1.000
_cell.length_b   1.000
_cell.length_c   1.000
_cell.angle_alpha   90.00
_cell.angle_beta   90.00
_cell.angle_gamma   90.00
#
_symmetry.space_group_name_H-M   'P 1'
#
loop_
_entity.id
_entity.type
_entity.pdbx_description
1 polymer ?
#
loop_
_entity_poly.entity_id
_entity_poly.type
_entity_poly.pdbx_seq_one_letter_code
_entity_poly.pdbx_strand_id
1 'polypeptide(L)'
;MATPQKALAQILQQLNSPVSAAYIHGLWSGRVVAGDSASIAASELDPSERESFSSLDPGRLAETPWWLHTDAVLDSDETVDAPYIKALALIFGYAEEALASDAMDFSLWLDNSTDDIAVKLDELAEWSQGFLEGFSALLGDQIMDISDDAQELIEDLIAIGELDPDSAAEEVEEGAEFDFLQIEEFVKTAVLHFWHDFRITKTSKTTGTETKQGVSVDDSDSDSLDGVTVH
;
A
#
# COMPACT_ATOMS: atom_id res chain seq x y z
N MET A 1 -7.96 -23.73 11.15
CA MET A 1 -7.86 -22.29 11.46
C MET A 1 -8.67 -21.54 10.41
N ALA A 2 -9.26 -20.40 10.75
CA ALA A 2 -9.87 -19.53 9.74
C ALA A 2 -8.78 -18.98 8.81
N THR A 3 -9.12 -18.71 7.55
CA THR A 3 -8.21 -18.00 6.62
C THR A 3 -8.04 -16.55 7.10
N PRO A 4 -6.95 -15.86 6.72
CA PRO A 4 -6.75 -14.44 7.06
C PRO A 4 -7.95 -13.56 6.67
N GLN A 5 -8.49 -13.74 5.46
CA GLN A 5 -9.72 -13.09 5.00
C GLN A 5 -10.91 -13.31 5.94
N LYS A 6 -11.18 -14.56 6.35
CA LYS A 6 -12.30 -14.86 7.25
C LYS A 6 -12.09 -14.27 8.65
N ALA A 7 -10.85 -14.24 9.13
CA ALA A 7 -10.51 -13.60 10.39
C ALA A 7 -10.74 -12.08 10.32
N LEU A 8 -10.38 -11.44 9.21
CA LEU A 8 -10.66 -10.03 8.98
C LEU A 8 -12.16 -9.74 9.01
N ALA A 9 -12.95 -10.45 8.21
CA ALA A 9 -14.40 -10.28 8.18
C ALA A 9 -15.05 -10.47 9.58
N GLN A 10 -14.55 -11.42 10.37
CA GLN A 10 -15.00 -11.61 11.76
C GLN A 10 -14.64 -10.44 12.68
N ILE A 11 -13.45 -9.86 12.52
CA ILE A 11 -13.04 -8.68 13.30
C ILE A 11 -13.93 -7.49 12.94
N LEU A 12 -14.16 -7.23 11.64
CA LEU A 12 -15.00 -6.12 11.19
C LEU A 12 -16.42 -6.24 11.73
N GLN A 13 -16.99 -7.45 11.72
CA GLN A 13 -18.28 -7.73 12.35
C GLN A 13 -18.27 -7.49 13.86
N GLN A 14 -17.22 -7.90 14.58
CA GLN A 14 -17.09 -7.69 16.02
C GLN A 14 -16.95 -6.20 16.39
N LEU A 15 -16.34 -5.42 15.50
CA LEU A 15 -16.17 -3.97 15.65
C LEU A 15 -17.41 -3.17 15.21
N ASN A 16 -18.43 -3.85 14.67
CA ASN A 16 -19.58 -3.22 14.01
C ASN A 16 -19.15 -2.19 12.94
N SER A 17 -18.08 -2.50 12.20
CA SER A 17 -17.56 -1.65 11.13
C SER A 17 -18.47 -1.75 9.90
N PRO A 18 -18.82 -0.63 9.24
CA PRO A 18 -19.55 -0.65 7.97
C PRO A 18 -18.66 -1.04 6.77
N VAL A 19 -17.34 -1.04 6.95
CA VAL A 19 -16.39 -1.29 5.88
C VAL A 19 -16.21 -2.79 5.63
N SER A 20 -16.10 -3.19 4.36
CA SER A 20 -15.91 -4.58 3.97
C SER A 20 -14.48 -5.07 4.15
N ALA A 21 -14.32 -6.39 4.23
CA ALA A 21 -13.00 -7.02 4.23
C ALA A 21 -12.27 -6.80 2.89
N ALA A 22 -13.01 -6.69 1.78
CA ALA A 22 -12.47 -6.40 0.46
C ALA A 22 -11.83 -5.01 0.42
N TYR A 23 -12.54 -3.98 0.89
CA TYR A 23 -12.00 -2.62 0.97
C TYR A 23 -10.74 -2.55 1.84
N ILE A 24 -10.76 -3.14 3.04
CA ILE A 24 -9.57 -3.13 3.93
C ILE A 24 -8.39 -3.88 3.30
N HIS A 25 -8.63 -5.00 2.62
CA HIS A 25 -7.58 -5.71 1.91
C HIS A 25 -7.01 -4.89 0.74
N GLY A 26 -7.87 -4.19 -0.01
CA GLY A 26 -7.46 -3.23 -1.03
C GLY A 26 -6.55 -2.15 -0.43
N LEU A 27 -7.01 -1.49 0.63
CA LEU A 27 -6.27 -0.46 1.37
C LEU A 27 -4.86 -0.92 1.74
N TRP A 28 -4.75 -2.09 2.35
CA TRP A 28 -3.45 -2.65 2.73
C TRP A 28 -2.59 -2.97 1.52
N SER A 29 -3.16 -3.56 0.48
CA SER A 29 -2.44 -3.88 -0.76
C SER A 29 -1.86 -2.64 -1.41
N GLY A 30 -2.63 -1.55 -1.53
CA GLY A 30 -2.17 -0.29 -2.08
C GLY A 30 -1.02 0.32 -1.29
N ARG A 31 -1.12 0.31 0.04
CA ARG A 31 -0.04 0.80 0.92
C ARG A 31 1.24 -0.03 0.79
N VAL A 32 1.11 -1.36 0.81
CA VAL A 32 2.23 -2.29 0.65
C VAL A 32 2.93 -2.07 -0.70
N VAL A 33 2.18 -1.90 -1.79
CA VAL A 33 2.69 -1.57 -3.12
C VAL A 33 3.43 -0.23 -3.13
N ALA A 34 2.89 0.80 -2.48
CA ALA A 34 3.55 2.11 -2.33
C ALA A 34 4.77 2.08 -1.39
N GLY A 35 4.99 0.96 -0.69
CA GLY A 35 6.20 0.64 0.06
C GLY A 35 6.06 0.68 1.58
N ASP A 36 4.83 0.64 2.10
CA ASP A 36 4.58 0.31 3.50
C ASP A 36 5.01 -1.13 3.82
N SER A 37 5.10 -1.46 5.11
CA SER A 37 5.42 -2.82 5.56
C SER A 37 4.86 -3.09 6.95
N ALA A 38 4.57 -4.37 7.22
CA ALA A 38 4.13 -4.86 8.51
C ALA A 38 5.21 -4.75 9.60
N SER A 39 6.43 -4.28 9.27
CA SER A 39 7.62 -4.34 10.13
C SER A 39 7.50 -3.68 11.50
N ILE A 40 6.42 -2.94 11.78
CA ILE A 40 6.10 -2.47 13.13
C ILE A 40 5.68 -3.66 13.97
N ALA A 41 6.44 -3.96 15.02
CA ALA A 41 6.06 -5.05 15.91
C ALA A 41 4.71 -4.74 16.56
N ALA A 42 3.82 -5.72 16.70
CA ALA A 42 2.50 -5.47 17.30
C ALA A 42 2.56 -5.00 18.77
N SER A 43 3.75 -5.07 19.41
CA SER A 43 4.06 -4.48 20.71
C SER A 43 4.40 -2.99 20.68
N GLU A 44 4.74 -2.46 19.51
CA GLU A 44 5.06 -1.05 19.25
C GLU A 44 3.82 -0.24 18.82
N LEU A 45 2.71 -0.93 18.59
CA LEU A 45 1.41 -0.33 18.30
C LEU A 45 0.79 0.15 19.63
N ASP A 46 0.79 1.47 19.86
CA ASP A 46 0.24 2.09 21.06
C ASP A 46 -1.15 2.71 20.76
N PRO A 47 -2.26 2.16 21.28
CA PRO A 47 -3.59 2.71 21.08
C PRO A 47 -3.74 4.16 21.55
N SER A 48 -2.87 4.65 22.44
CA SER A 48 -2.88 6.05 22.90
C SER A 48 -2.39 7.04 21.85
N GLU A 49 -1.68 6.58 20.81
CA GLU A 49 -1.30 7.43 19.68
C GLU A 49 -2.51 7.90 18.85
N ARG A 50 -3.66 7.22 18.95
CA ARG A 50 -4.92 7.61 18.30
C ARG A 50 -5.30 9.07 18.53
N GLU A 51 -5.20 9.53 19.77
CA GLU A 51 -5.62 10.90 20.10
C GLU A 51 -4.69 11.96 19.49
N SER A 52 -3.41 11.61 19.30
CA SER A 52 -2.40 12.47 18.66
C SER A 52 -2.65 12.66 17.16
N PHE A 53 -3.32 11.69 16.51
CA PHE A 53 -3.60 11.68 15.08
C PHE A 53 -5.06 11.95 14.71
N SER A 54 -5.95 12.24 15.68
CA SER A 54 -7.37 12.59 15.45
C SER A 54 -7.59 13.76 14.48
N SER A 55 -6.55 14.57 14.25
CA SER A 55 -6.40 15.45 13.10
C SER A 55 -5.51 14.76 12.06
N LEU A 56 -6.06 13.82 11.29
CA LEU A 56 -5.40 13.35 10.08
C LEU A 56 -5.24 14.56 9.16
N ASP A 57 -4.05 15.15 9.16
CA ASP A 57 -3.64 16.08 8.12
C ASP A 57 -3.47 15.25 6.84
N PRO A 58 -4.25 15.49 5.77
CA PRO A 58 -4.09 14.78 4.50
C PRO A 58 -2.64 14.86 3.98
N GLY A 59 -1.91 15.92 4.31
CA GLY A 59 -0.49 16.08 3.98
C GLY A 59 0.47 15.19 4.76
N ARG A 60 0.00 14.54 5.85
CA ARG A 60 0.77 13.59 6.66
C ARG A 60 0.40 12.12 6.42
N LEU A 61 -0.53 11.81 5.51
CA LEU A 61 -0.90 10.41 5.19
C LEU A 61 0.31 9.55 4.77
N ALA A 62 1.30 10.18 4.14
CA ALA A 62 2.57 9.54 3.77
C ALA A 62 3.42 9.10 4.98
N GLU A 63 3.23 9.74 6.13
CA GLU A 63 3.89 9.42 7.41
C GLU A 63 3.01 8.61 8.35
N THR A 64 1.70 8.52 8.07
CA THR A 64 0.75 7.78 8.89
C THR A 64 1.05 6.29 8.78
N PRO A 65 1.32 5.57 9.89
CA PRO A 65 1.45 4.12 9.90
C PRO A 65 0.20 3.41 9.35
N TRP A 66 0.35 2.25 8.71
CA TRP A 66 -0.76 1.48 8.13
C TRP A 66 -1.92 1.26 9.10
N TRP A 67 -1.64 1.00 10.38
CA TRP A 67 -2.66 0.67 11.37
C TRP A 67 -3.51 1.87 11.78
N LEU A 68 -2.92 3.08 11.81
CA LEU A 68 -3.67 4.31 12.06
C LEU A 68 -4.55 4.67 10.88
N HIS A 69 -4.08 4.43 9.65
CA HIS A 69 -4.93 4.60 8.47
C HIS A 69 -6.10 3.61 8.49
N THR A 70 -5.80 2.34 8.82
CA THR A 70 -6.83 1.30 9.00
C THR A 70 -7.85 1.72 10.05
N ASP A 71 -7.39 2.15 11.22
CA ASP A 71 -8.24 2.61 12.31
C ASP A 71 -9.18 3.75 11.91
N ALA A 72 -8.65 4.70 11.12
CA ALA A 72 -9.41 5.84 10.64
C ALA A 72 -10.52 5.46 9.66
N VAL A 73 -10.31 4.44 8.81
CA VAL A 73 -11.33 3.99 7.87
C VAL A 73 -12.32 3.02 8.48
N LEU A 74 -11.97 2.32 9.57
CA LEU A 74 -12.83 1.29 10.16
C LEU A 74 -14.21 1.82 10.57
N ASP A 75 -14.35 3.10 10.89
CA ASP A 75 -15.61 3.73 11.33
C ASP A 75 -16.37 2.85 12.35
N SER A 76 -15.62 2.28 13.30
CA SER A 76 -16.13 1.27 14.22
C SER A 76 -16.83 1.91 15.42
N ASP A 77 -17.98 1.34 15.79
CA ASP A 77 -18.68 1.72 17.04
C ASP A 77 -17.93 1.27 18.30
N GLU A 78 -17.10 0.23 18.18
CA GLU A 78 -16.35 -0.38 19.27
C GLU A 78 -14.91 0.13 19.35
N THR A 79 -14.32 0.06 20.54
CA THR A 79 -12.90 0.42 20.70
C THR A 79 -11.99 -0.65 20.12
N VAL A 80 -11.18 -0.30 19.12
CA VAL A 80 -10.17 -1.19 18.53
C VAL A 80 -8.95 -1.30 19.47
N ASP A 81 -9.01 -2.15 20.50
CA ASP A 81 -7.95 -2.27 21.51
C ASP A 81 -6.77 -3.17 21.07
N ALA A 82 -5.79 -3.38 21.97
CA ALA A 82 -4.55 -4.08 21.66
C ALA A 82 -4.73 -5.51 21.08
N PRO A 83 -5.67 -6.35 21.54
CA PRO A 83 -6.05 -7.59 20.86
C PRO A 83 -6.41 -7.44 19.38
N TYR A 84 -7.30 -6.50 19.03
CA TYR A 84 -7.70 -6.27 17.64
C TYR A 84 -6.52 -5.80 16.81
N ILE A 85 -5.75 -4.85 17.33
CA ILE A 85 -4.56 -4.33 16.66
C ILE A 85 -3.55 -5.44 16.36
N LYS A 86 -3.29 -6.34 17.30
CA LYS A 86 -2.41 -7.51 17.10
C LYS A 86 -2.96 -8.44 16.02
N ALA A 87 -4.26 -8.69 16.02
CA ALA A 87 -4.88 -9.55 15.02
C ALA A 87 -4.81 -8.92 13.63
N LEU A 88 -5.14 -7.62 13.50
CA LEU A 88 -5.01 -6.86 12.26
C LEU A 88 -3.56 -6.86 11.75
N ALA A 89 -2.57 -6.71 12.63
CA ALA A 89 -1.15 -6.75 12.24
C ALA A 89 -0.74 -8.11 11.67
N LEU A 90 -1.22 -9.21 12.25
CA LEU A 90 -0.98 -10.55 11.70
C LEU A 90 -1.64 -10.70 10.32
N ILE A 91 -2.88 -10.23 10.16
CA ILE A 91 -3.62 -10.33 8.90
C ILE A 91 -2.97 -9.45 7.82
N PHE A 92 -2.57 -8.23 8.15
CA PHE A 92 -1.82 -7.33 7.27
C PHE A 92 -0.52 -8.01 6.78
N GLY A 93 0.21 -8.66 7.69
CA GLY A 93 1.42 -9.42 7.33
C GLY A 93 1.16 -10.53 6.30
N TYR A 94 0.01 -11.21 6.36
CA TYR A 94 -0.37 -12.18 5.32
C TYR A 94 -0.63 -11.53 3.97
N ALA A 95 -1.25 -10.35 3.93
CA ALA A 95 -1.47 -9.60 2.69
C ALA A 95 -0.13 -9.12 2.09
N GLU A 96 0.80 -8.64 2.92
CA GLU A 96 2.15 -8.27 2.48
C GLU A 96 2.93 -9.48 1.93
N GLU A 97 2.89 -10.61 2.64
CA GLU A 97 3.57 -11.84 2.20
C GLU A 97 3.03 -12.34 0.86
N ALA A 98 1.71 -12.27 0.63
CA ALA A 98 1.08 -12.69 -0.63
C ALA A 98 1.47 -11.81 -1.82
N LEU A 99 1.73 -10.51 -1.61
CA LEU A 99 2.27 -9.63 -2.65
C LEU A 99 3.77 -9.87 -2.90
N ALA A 100 4.50 -10.28 -1.87
CA ALA A 100 5.94 -10.52 -1.95
C ALA A 100 6.34 -11.92 -2.43
N SER A 101 5.41 -12.88 -2.44
CA SER A 101 5.60 -14.24 -2.96
C SER A 101 5.64 -14.27 -4.49
N ASP A 102 5.90 -15.45 -5.05
CA ASP A 102 5.72 -15.63 -6.50
C ASP A 102 4.28 -15.27 -6.89
N ALA A 103 4.11 -14.59 -8.01
CA ALA A 103 2.86 -13.93 -8.47
C ALA A 103 1.58 -14.79 -8.40
N MET A 104 1.69 -16.12 -8.27
CA MET A 104 0.56 -17.05 -8.19
C MET A 104 -0.18 -17.06 -6.85
N ASP A 105 0.42 -16.54 -5.77
CA ASP A 105 -0.19 -16.63 -4.43
C ASP A 105 -1.01 -15.38 -4.05
N PHE A 106 -0.89 -14.28 -4.81
CA PHE A 106 -1.72 -13.09 -4.61
C PHE A 106 -3.14 -13.32 -5.10
N SER A 107 -4.12 -13.00 -4.25
CA SER A 107 -5.55 -13.07 -4.58
C SER A 107 -6.29 -11.92 -3.93
N LEU A 108 -7.33 -11.42 -4.60
CA LEU A 108 -8.22 -10.42 -4.03
C LEU A 108 -9.11 -11.10 -2.98
N TRP A 109 -9.25 -10.48 -1.81
CA TRP A 109 -10.08 -10.99 -0.73
C TRP A 109 -11.54 -10.60 -0.93
N LEU A 110 -12.18 -11.22 -1.91
CA LEU A 110 -13.60 -11.07 -2.21
C LEU A 110 -14.41 -12.20 -1.56
N ASP A 111 -15.59 -11.89 -1.04
CA ASP A 111 -16.62 -12.79 -0.56
C ASP A 111 -17.31 -13.50 -1.72
N ASN A 112 -16.78 -14.67 -2.02
CA ASN A 112 -17.34 -15.60 -3.00
C ASN A 112 -18.55 -16.40 -2.46
N SER A 113 -19.29 -15.88 -1.45
CA SER A 113 -20.43 -16.58 -0.87
C SER A 113 -21.72 -16.50 -1.70
N THR A 114 -21.78 -15.55 -2.63
CA THR A 114 -22.90 -15.30 -3.53
C THR A 114 -22.52 -15.56 -4.99
N ASP A 115 -23.49 -15.94 -5.81
CA ASP A 115 -23.37 -16.01 -7.27
C ASP A 115 -23.95 -14.77 -7.97
N ASP A 116 -24.48 -13.82 -7.19
CA ASP A 116 -25.01 -12.57 -7.70
C ASP A 116 -23.88 -11.67 -8.24
N ILE A 117 -23.92 -11.39 -9.54
CA ILE A 117 -22.90 -10.60 -10.23
C ILE A 117 -22.88 -9.15 -9.76
N ALA A 118 -24.04 -8.56 -9.43
CA ALA A 118 -24.09 -7.20 -8.91
C ALA A 118 -23.32 -7.10 -7.59
N VAL A 119 -23.52 -8.08 -6.69
CA VAL A 119 -22.81 -8.11 -5.40
C VAL A 119 -21.31 -8.35 -5.58
N LYS A 120 -20.91 -9.22 -6.52
CA LYS A 120 -19.49 -9.45 -6.84
C LYS A 120 -18.81 -8.20 -7.40
N LEU A 121 -19.49 -7.48 -8.29
CA LEU A 121 -18.99 -6.23 -8.89
C LEU A 121 -18.87 -5.13 -7.83
N ASP A 122 -19.85 -5.02 -6.94
CA ASP A 122 -19.82 -4.09 -5.80
C ASP A 122 -18.58 -4.34 -4.93
N GLU A 123 -18.33 -5.60 -4.58
CA GLU A 123 -17.17 -5.95 -3.75
C GLU A 123 -15.82 -5.72 -4.46
N LEU A 124 -15.75 -5.94 -5.77
CA LEU A 124 -14.56 -5.62 -6.56
C LEU A 124 -14.35 -4.10 -6.69
N ALA A 125 -15.42 -3.32 -6.77
CA ALA A 125 -15.37 -1.86 -6.76
C ALA A 125 -14.86 -1.37 -5.41
N GLU A 126 -15.39 -1.87 -4.29
CA GLU A 126 -14.90 -1.58 -2.94
C GLU A 126 -13.42 -1.95 -2.76
N TRP A 127 -13.01 -3.11 -3.28
CA TRP A 127 -11.59 -3.52 -3.25
C TRP A 127 -10.70 -2.51 -4.00
N SER A 128 -11.13 -2.08 -5.19
CA SER A 128 -10.39 -1.14 -6.04
C SER A 128 -10.31 0.25 -5.41
N GLN A 129 -11.39 0.73 -4.79
CA GLN A 129 -11.41 1.98 -4.04
C GLN A 129 -10.43 1.95 -2.86
N GLY A 130 -10.46 0.88 -2.06
CA GLY A 130 -9.51 0.68 -0.97
C GLY A 130 -8.08 0.69 -1.49
N PHE A 131 -7.78 -0.03 -2.57
CA PHE A 131 -6.46 -0.04 -3.19
C PHE A 131 -5.97 1.36 -3.57
N LEU A 132 -6.80 2.14 -4.27
CA LEU A 132 -6.45 3.49 -4.71
C LEU A 132 -6.21 4.43 -3.53
N GLU A 133 -7.02 4.34 -2.48
CA GLU A 133 -6.84 5.12 -1.25
C GLU A 133 -5.52 4.75 -0.55
N GLY A 134 -5.23 3.46 -0.43
CA GLY A 134 -4.00 2.98 0.20
C GLY A 134 -2.75 3.34 -0.59
N PHE A 135 -2.83 3.22 -1.91
CA PHE A 135 -1.73 3.50 -2.84
C PHE A 135 -1.39 4.99 -2.87
N SER A 136 -2.41 5.85 -3.02
CA SER A 136 -2.23 7.30 -3.04
C SER A 136 -1.76 7.89 -1.70
N ALA A 137 -2.13 7.27 -0.57
CA ALA A 137 -1.75 7.74 0.77
C ALA A 137 -0.23 7.88 0.97
N LEU A 138 0.59 7.08 0.29
CA LEU A 138 2.04 7.06 0.46
C LEU A 138 2.83 7.64 -0.73
N LEU A 139 2.18 7.94 -1.85
CA LEU A 139 2.86 8.45 -3.04
C LEU A 139 3.29 9.91 -2.88
N GLY A 140 2.47 10.76 -2.26
CA GLY A 140 2.75 12.19 -2.17
C GLY A 140 3.11 12.78 -3.54
N ASP A 141 4.21 13.54 -3.63
CA ASP A 141 4.69 14.12 -4.90
C ASP A 141 5.17 13.07 -5.92
N GLN A 142 5.48 11.83 -5.51
CA GLN A 142 5.94 10.77 -6.41
C GLN A 142 4.85 10.30 -7.38
N ILE A 143 3.59 10.65 -7.13
CA ILE A 143 2.51 10.36 -8.07
C ILE A 143 2.70 11.08 -9.41
N MET A 144 3.50 12.17 -9.45
CA MET A 144 3.85 12.88 -10.69
C MET A 144 4.93 12.17 -11.52
N ASP A 145 5.62 11.19 -10.94
CA ASP A 145 6.74 10.47 -11.55
C ASP A 145 6.33 9.05 -12.03
N ILE A 146 5.04 8.71 -11.99
CA ILE A 146 4.54 7.40 -12.44
C ILE A 146 4.61 7.27 -13.96
N SER A 147 4.79 6.04 -14.46
CA SER A 147 4.81 5.76 -15.89
C SER A 147 3.44 5.97 -16.54
N ASP A 148 3.40 6.25 -17.85
CA ASP A 148 2.15 6.36 -18.61
C ASP A 148 1.31 5.07 -18.46
N ASP A 149 1.95 3.89 -18.53
CA ASP A 149 1.32 2.58 -18.31
C ASP A 149 0.69 2.48 -16.90
N ALA A 150 1.40 2.93 -15.87
CA ALA A 150 0.88 2.95 -14.51
C ALA A 150 -0.29 3.94 -14.36
N GLN A 151 -0.27 5.07 -15.07
CA GLN A 151 -1.36 6.03 -15.07
C GLN A 151 -2.63 5.44 -15.72
N GLU A 152 -2.51 4.76 -16.85
CA GLU A 152 -3.65 4.07 -17.50
C GLU A 152 -4.28 3.03 -16.55
N LEU A 153 -3.45 2.22 -15.87
CA LEU A 153 -3.95 1.26 -14.89
C LEU A 153 -4.67 1.92 -13.71
N ILE A 154 -4.22 3.10 -13.26
CA ILE A 154 -4.92 3.85 -12.20
C ILE A 154 -6.28 4.34 -12.72
N GLU A 155 -6.35 4.86 -13.94
CA GLU A 155 -7.60 5.32 -14.55
C GLU A 155 -8.60 4.17 -14.71
N ASP A 156 -8.13 2.98 -15.11
CA ASP A 156 -8.96 1.78 -15.20
C ASP A 156 -9.46 1.31 -13.82
N LEU A 157 -8.61 1.32 -12.79
CA LEU A 157 -9.01 0.99 -11.43
C LEU A 157 -10.01 2.01 -10.85
N ILE A 158 -9.89 3.30 -11.20
CA ILE A 158 -10.89 4.32 -10.83
C ILE A 158 -12.22 3.97 -11.49
N ALA A 159 -12.22 3.64 -12.78
CA ALA A 159 -13.45 3.27 -13.49
C ALA A 159 -14.12 2.03 -12.89
N ILE A 160 -13.36 1.03 -12.45
CA ILE A 160 -13.88 -0.15 -11.74
C ILE A 160 -14.44 0.25 -10.36
N GLY A 161 -13.73 1.11 -9.62
CA GLY A 161 -14.18 1.61 -8.32
C GLY A 161 -15.45 2.47 -8.38
N GLU A 162 -15.72 3.14 -9.51
CA GLU A 162 -16.90 3.99 -9.71
C GLU A 162 -18.07 3.27 -10.42
N LEU A 163 -17.93 1.97 -10.66
CA LEU A 163 -18.91 1.18 -11.39
C LEU A 163 -20.24 1.08 -10.60
N ASP A 164 -21.36 1.33 -11.29
CA ASP A 164 -22.71 1.05 -10.78
C ASP A 164 -22.99 -0.46 -10.94
N PRO A 165 -23.02 -1.25 -9.86
CA PRO A 165 -23.09 -2.71 -9.97
C PRO A 165 -24.40 -3.21 -10.55
N ASP A 166 -25.51 -2.50 -10.30
CA ASP A 166 -26.83 -2.87 -10.82
C ASP A 166 -26.88 -2.61 -12.34
N SER A 167 -26.41 -1.44 -12.76
CA SER A 167 -26.35 -1.10 -14.20
C SER A 167 -25.39 -2.02 -14.95
N ALA A 168 -24.23 -2.33 -14.36
CA ALA A 168 -23.26 -3.21 -14.97
C ALA A 168 -23.79 -4.65 -15.05
N ALA A 169 -24.44 -5.15 -13.99
CA ALA A 169 -25.04 -6.48 -13.96
C ALA A 169 -26.15 -6.68 -15.00
N GLU A 170 -26.93 -5.63 -15.32
CA GLU A 170 -27.96 -5.67 -16.37
C GLU A 170 -27.38 -5.76 -17.79
N GLU A 171 -26.18 -5.22 -18.01
CA GLU A 171 -25.48 -5.30 -19.30
C GLU A 171 -24.86 -6.68 -19.54
N VAL A 172 -24.72 -7.50 -18.50
CA VAL A 172 -24.09 -8.82 -18.59
C VAL A 172 -25.12 -9.91 -18.91
N GLU A 173 -25.20 -10.28 -20.19
CA GLU A 173 -25.93 -11.43 -20.73
C GLU A 173 -25.27 -12.79 -20.34
N GLU A 174 -25.66 -13.90 -21.00
CA GLU A 174 -24.97 -15.19 -20.94
C GLU A 174 -23.43 -15.00 -21.05
N GLY A 175 -22.71 -15.19 -19.94
CA GLY A 175 -21.26 -14.95 -19.88
C GLY A 175 -20.80 -14.10 -18.70
N ALA A 176 -21.71 -13.57 -17.89
CA ALA A 176 -21.38 -12.65 -16.81
C ALA A 176 -20.33 -13.09 -15.80
N GLU A 177 -20.34 -14.38 -15.42
CA GLU A 177 -19.31 -14.93 -14.55
C GLU A 177 -17.92 -14.91 -15.21
N PHE A 178 -17.86 -15.14 -16.52
CA PHE A 178 -16.61 -15.12 -17.26
C PHE A 178 -16.07 -13.69 -17.39
N ASP A 179 -16.94 -12.72 -17.66
CA ASP A 179 -16.56 -11.31 -17.74
C ASP A 179 -16.08 -10.79 -16.38
N PHE A 180 -16.80 -11.13 -15.30
CA PHE A 180 -16.35 -10.82 -13.94
C PHE A 180 -14.95 -11.38 -13.65
N LEU A 181 -14.71 -12.66 -13.97
CA LEU A 181 -13.39 -13.28 -13.78
C LEU A 181 -12.28 -12.58 -14.58
N GLN A 182 -12.59 -12.04 -15.76
CA GLN A 182 -11.62 -11.25 -16.53
C GLN A 182 -11.28 -9.92 -15.84
N ILE A 183 -12.29 -9.22 -15.33
CA ILE A 183 -12.07 -7.96 -14.61
C ILE A 183 -11.30 -8.22 -13.31
N GLU A 184 -11.65 -9.28 -12.57
CA GLU A 184 -10.92 -9.69 -11.36
C GLU A 184 -9.44 -9.98 -11.68
N GLU A 185 -9.15 -10.70 -12.76
CA GLU A 185 -7.79 -11.01 -13.18
C GLU A 185 -7.02 -9.77 -13.69
N PHE A 186 -7.72 -8.85 -14.35
CA PHE A 186 -7.17 -7.55 -14.71
C PHE A 186 -6.71 -6.79 -13.47
N VAL A 187 -7.55 -6.68 -12.44
CA VAL A 187 -7.22 -6.00 -11.19
C VAL A 187 -5.99 -6.65 -10.53
N LYS A 188 -5.94 -7.99 -10.45
CA LYS A 188 -4.75 -8.70 -9.93
C LYS A 188 -3.49 -8.36 -10.71
N THR A 189 -3.57 -8.38 -12.04
CA THR A 189 -2.43 -8.09 -12.92
C THR A 189 -1.96 -6.65 -12.77
N ALA A 190 -2.89 -5.69 -12.65
CA ALA A 190 -2.58 -4.28 -12.40
C ALA A 190 -1.83 -4.10 -11.08
N VAL A 191 -2.29 -4.75 -10.01
CA VAL A 191 -1.65 -4.69 -8.69
C VAL A 191 -0.23 -5.27 -8.73
N LEU A 192 -0.04 -6.41 -9.39
CA LEU A 192 1.28 -7.01 -9.58
C LEU A 192 2.20 -6.15 -10.45
N HIS A 193 1.65 -5.47 -11.46
CA HIS A 193 2.39 -4.48 -12.25
C HIS A 193 2.90 -3.35 -11.35
N PHE A 194 2.04 -2.75 -10.54
CA PHE A 194 2.45 -1.70 -9.59
C PHE A 194 3.48 -2.22 -8.58
N TRP A 195 3.30 -3.43 -8.06
CA TRP A 195 4.26 -4.05 -7.13
C TRP A 195 5.67 -4.11 -7.71
N HIS A 196 5.80 -4.52 -8.98
CA HIS A 196 7.08 -4.57 -9.66
C HIS A 196 7.63 -3.18 -9.99
N ASP A 197 6.81 -2.28 -10.52
CA ASP A 197 7.27 -0.96 -10.97
C ASP A 197 7.73 -0.07 -9.79
N PHE A 198 6.98 -0.05 -8.70
CA PHE A 198 7.22 0.86 -7.57
C PHE A 198 8.27 0.36 -6.55
N ARG A 199 8.59 -0.95 -6.52
CA ARG A 199 9.68 -1.47 -5.68
C ARG A 199 11.03 -1.57 -6.40
N ILE A 200 11.05 -1.69 -7.73
CA ILE A 200 12.31 -1.69 -8.51
C ILE A 200 12.92 -0.27 -8.59
N THR A 201 12.10 0.77 -8.57
CA THR A 201 12.55 2.18 -8.58
C THR A 201 13.20 2.64 -7.25
N LYS A 202 12.82 2.08 -6.09
CA LYS A 202 13.47 2.38 -4.79
C LYS A 202 14.84 1.70 -4.61
N THR A 203 15.09 0.56 -5.26
CA THR A 203 16.37 -0.18 -5.11
C THR A 203 17.51 0.38 -5.97
N SER A 204 17.21 1.01 -7.10
CA SER A 204 18.20 1.58 -8.03
C SER A 204 18.75 2.96 -7.63
N LYS A 205 18.05 3.70 -6.77
CA LYS A 205 18.50 5.04 -6.30
C LYS A 205 19.49 5.00 -5.12
N THR A 206 19.66 3.85 -4.44
CA THR A 206 20.51 3.74 -3.23
C THR A 206 21.97 3.36 -3.53
N THR A 207 22.29 2.87 -4.73
CA THR A 207 23.65 2.40 -5.09
C THR A 207 24.52 3.41 -5.86
N GLY A 208 24.05 4.65 -6.05
CA GLY A 208 24.74 5.69 -6.81
C GLY A 208 25.45 6.75 -5.96
N THR A 209 26.33 6.37 -5.03
CA THR A 209 27.27 7.34 -4.41
C THR A 209 28.72 6.90 -4.64
N GLU A 210 29.21 7.07 -5.86
CA GLU A 210 30.63 6.95 -6.15
C GLU A 210 31.40 8.11 -5.51
N THR A 211 32.25 7.76 -4.54
CA THR A 211 33.20 8.66 -3.89
C THR A 211 34.28 9.08 -4.90
N LYS A 212 34.27 10.33 -5.35
CA LYS A 212 35.45 10.97 -5.93
C LYS A 212 36.18 11.73 -4.82
N GLN A 213 37.17 11.09 -4.21
CA GLN A 213 38.12 11.78 -3.34
C GLN A 213 39.33 12.21 -4.18
N GLY A 214 39.49 13.54 -4.30
CA GLY A 214 40.54 14.19 -5.06
C GLY A 214 41.92 13.96 -4.45
N VAL A 215 42.91 13.80 -5.33
CA VAL A 215 44.33 13.85 -5.00
C VAL A 215 44.71 15.30 -4.71
N SER A 216 45.10 15.59 -3.47
CA SER A 216 45.78 16.84 -3.10
C SER A 216 47.29 16.69 -3.34
N VAL A 217 47.84 17.52 -4.22
CA VAL A 217 49.29 17.73 -4.33
C VAL A 217 49.65 18.81 -3.33
N ASP A 218 50.50 18.45 -2.37
CA ASP A 218 51.04 19.33 -1.34
C ASP A 218 52.25 20.08 -1.94
N ASP A 219 52.08 21.36 -2.26
CA ASP A 219 53.18 22.30 -2.52
C ASP A 219 53.39 23.10 -1.23
N SER A 220 54.57 22.93 -0.61
CA SER A 220 55.03 23.79 0.47
C SER A 220 56.52 24.05 0.30
N ASP A 221 56.82 25.05 -0.54
CA ASP A 221 58.06 25.81 -0.48
C ASP A 221 58.02 26.70 0.77
N SER A 222 58.99 26.50 1.67
CA SER A 222 59.33 27.49 2.71
C SER A 222 60.78 27.90 2.52
N ASP A 223 60.92 29.09 1.95
CA ASP A 223 62.13 29.85 1.77
C ASP A 223 62.64 30.34 3.15
N SER A 224 63.90 30.10 3.48
CA SER A 224 64.54 30.64 4.68
C SER A 224 65.93 31.16 4.30
N LEU A 225 65.99 32.48 4.10
CA LEU A 225 67.20 33.27 3.95
C LEU A 225 67.36 34.17 5.18
N ASP A 226 68.40 33.89 5.96
CA ASP A 226 69.15 34.80 6.83
C ASP A 226 70.50 34.08 7.03
N GLY A 227 71.71 34.62 6.87
CA GLY A 227 72.18 35.99 6.77
C GLY A 227 73.60 36.01 7.37
N VAL A 228 74.60 36.29 6.53
CA VAL A 228 75.87 36.99 6.85
C VAL A 228 77.01 36.27 7.64
N THR A 229 78.13 36.18 6.91
CA THR A 229 79.57 35.99 7.20
C THR A 229 80.15 36.67 8.45
N VAL A 230 81.17 36.08 9.11
CA VAL A 230 82.50 36.69 9.45
C VAL A 230 83.50 35.61 9.95
N HIS A 231 84.70 35.66 9.33
CA HIS A 231 86.03 35.08 9.64
C HIS A 231 86.32 33.58 9.53
#